data_AF-A0A5E9AVM0-F1
#
_entry.id   AF-A0A5E9AVM0-F1
#
_cell.length_a   1.000
_cell.length_b   1.000
_cell.length_c   1.000
_cell.angle_alpha   90.00
_cell.angle_beta   90.00
_cell.angle_gamma   90.00
#
_symmetry.space_group_name_H-M   'P 1'
#
loop_
_entity.id
_entity.type
_entity.pdbx_description
1 polymer ?
#
loop_
_entity_poly.entity_id
_entity_poly.type
_entity_poly.pdbx_seq_one_letter_code
_entity_poly.pdbx_strand_id
1 'polypeptide(L)'
;FGDISPSRGEITALVARAAVLAKADLQTEVVGEFPELQGAMGRKYALLQGEHASVAAAAEEHYKPQGPSDRVPTDAISVAVALADKLDTLVGFWTIDEKPTGSKDPFALRRAALGVIRILVENRVRLSLLPFILNHVIQLIKSSTREHMAQLAESFAEAERLSGRPDLIGEFLPNLMRAVPPEFDAILPRGPFERTPLDLLAFFHDRLKVYLRDQGARHDLIDAVITPQSDDLLQIVRRVEALGSLLDTEGGKNLLAGTKRAANILAAEEKKKTTVAETVEPALFREDAEKKLYAAVNQAEKEAGQAIQNEDFSSAMLALSVLREPVDSFFEGVLVNDEDQAVRANRLALLARIRAATDQVADFSKIAG
;
A
#
# COMPACT_ATOMS: atom_id res chain seq x y z
N PHE A 1 24.73 -17.58 21.82
CA PHE A 1 23.48 -18.12 22.35
C PHE A 1 22.66 -18.57 21.16
N GLY A 2 22.29 -19.85 21.12
CA GLY A 2 21.74 -20.50 19.93
C GLY A 2 20.49 -19.79 19.43
N ASP A 3 20.46 -19.59 18.13
CA ASP A 3 19.34 -19.08 17.35
C ASP A 3 18.21 -20.12 17.39
N ILE A 4 17.44 -20.12 18.49
CA ILE A 4 16.15 -20.80 18.57
C ILE A 4 15.10 -19.72 18.34
N SER A 5 15.16 -19.08 17.17
CA SER A 5 14.02 -18.33 16.67
C SER A 5 12.85 -19.33 16.54
N PRO A 6 11.67 -19.05 17.13
CA PRO A 6 10.54 -19.97 17.10
C PRO A 6 10.20 -20.34 15.66
N SER A 7 9.85 -21.60 15.44
CA SER A 7 9.47 -22.06 14.11
C SER A 7 8.25 -21.27 13.61
N ARG A 8 8.06 -21.18 12.29
CA ARG A 8 6.87 -20.52 11.71
C ARG A 8 5.56 -21.09 12.28
N GLY A 9 5.53 -22.39 12.57
CA GLY A 9 4.39 -23.06 13.19
C GLY A 9 4.13 -22.59 14.61
N GLU A 10 5.19 -22.49 15.42
CA GLU A 10 5.11 -21.97 16.79
C GLU A 10 4.67 -20.50 16.81
N ILE A 11 5.24 -19.66 15.96
CA ILE A 11 4.82 -18.24 15.82
C ILE A 11 3.32 -18.18 15.49
N THR A 12 2.85 -18.99 14.54
CA THR A 12 1.44 -19.00 14.14
C THR A 12 0.53 -19.42 15.30
N ALA A 13 0.91 -20.43 16.07
CA ALA A 13 0.16 -20.88 17.23
C ALA A 13 0.11 -19.82 18.33
N LEU A 14 1.22 -19.13 18.59
CA LEU A 14 1.30 -18.04 19.56
C LEU A 14 0.46 -16.83 19.11
N VAL A 15 0.50 -16.46 17.82
CA VAL A 15 -0.37 -15.40 17.26
C VAL A 15 -1.84 -15.76 17.42
N ALA A 16 -2.23 -16.99 17.10
CA ALA A 16 -3.62 -17.43 17.25
C ALA A 16 -4.06 -17.38 18.72
N ARG A 17 -3.21 -17.81 19.67
CA ARG A 17 -3.51 -17.73 21.09
C ARG A 17 -3.62 -16.28 21.56
N ALA A 18 -2.70 -15.41 21.13
CA ALA A 18 -2.74 -13.99 21.45
C ALA A 18 -3.98 -13.29 20.88
N ALA A 19 -4.41 -13.63 19.67
CA ALA A 19 -5.63 -13.10 19.08
C ALA A 19 -6.89 -13.47 19.88
N VAL A 20 -6.95 -14.70 20.44
CA VAL A 20 -8.05 -15.12 21.32
C VAL A 20 -8.09 -14.32 22.63
N LEU A 21 -6.92 -13.98 23.17
CA LEU A 21 -6.81 -13.24 24.43
C LEU A 21 -6.81 -11.72 24.27
N ALA A 22 -6.67 -11.22 23.03
CA ALA A 22 -6.75 -9.80 22.74
C ALA A 22 -8.09 -9.25 23.23
N LYS A 23 -8.04 -8.14 23.98
CA LYS A 23 -9.21 -7.47 24.57
C LYS A 23 -9.99 -8.29 25.62
N ALA A 24 -9.48 -9.43 26.07
CA ALA A 24 -10.17 -10.26 27.07
C ALA A 24 -10.34 -9.54 28.42
N ASP A 25 -9.47 -8.59 28.74
CA ASP A 25 -9.55 -7.76 29.94
C ASP A 25 -10.70 -6.77 29.94
N LEU A 26 -11.26 -6.42 28.78
CA LEU A 26 -12.48 -5.59 28.68
C LEU A 26 -13.70 -6.25 29.34
N GLN A 27 -13.67 -7.57 29.54
CA GLN A 27 -14.71 -8.32 30.25
C GLN A 27 -14.52 -8.30 31.78
N THR A 28 -13.51 -7.60 32.29
CA THR A 28 -13.23 -7.53 33.73
C THR A 28 -13.75 -6.23 34.33
N GLU A 29 -14.32 -6.31 35.54
CA GLU A 29 -14.80 -5.15 36.28
C GLU A 29 -13.68 -4.12 36.50
N VAL A 30 -12.43 -4.58 36.65
CA VAL A 30 -11.25 -3.71 36.81
C VAL A 30 -11.10 -2.73 35.66
N VAL A 31 -11.26 -3.16 34.41
CA VAL A 31 -11.16 -2.23 33.26
C VAL A 31 -12.41 -1.37 33.13
N GLY A 32 -13.57 -1.87 33.57
CA GLY A 32 -14.79 -1.07 33.69
C GLY A 32 -14.65 0.10 34.68
N GLU A 33 -13.98 -0.13 35.82
CA GLU A 33 -13.70 0.90 36.84
C GLU A 33 -12.51 1.79 36.49
N PHE A 34 -11.45 1.21 35.87
CA PHE A 34 -10.19 1.88 35.54
C PHE A 34 -9.83 1.67 34.06
N PRO A 35 -10.44 2.43 33.12
CA PRO A 35 -10.20 2.27 31.69
C PRO A 35 -8.73 2.46 31.28
N GLU A 36 -7.94 3.22 32.04
CA GLU A 36 -6.52 3.42 31.81
C GLU A 36 -5.68 2.14 31.97
N LEU A 37 -6.22 1.10 32.62
CA LEU A 37 -5.56 -0.19 32.82
C LEU A 37 -5.82 -1.18 31.67
N GLN A 38 -6.57 -0.77 30.64
CA GLN A 38 -6.80 -1.53 29.42
C GLN A 38 -5.47 -1.98 28.78
N GLY A 39 -5.43 -3.25 28.35
CA GLY A 39 -4.24 -3.94 27.84
C GLY A 39 -3.27 -4.37 28.94
N ALA A 40 -2.95 -3.48 29.89
CA ALA A 40 -2.03 -3.79 30.99
C ALA A 40 -2.58 -4.90 31.89
N MET A 41 -3.88 -4.88 32.20
CA MET A 41 -4.54 -5.96 32.93
C MET A 41 -4.60 -7.24 32.10
N GLY A 42 -4.89 -7.16 30.80
CA GLY A 42 -4.85 -8.31 29.90
C GLY A 42 -3.52 -9.06 29.95
N ARG A 43 -2.41 -8.32 29.85
CA ARG A 43 -1.07 -8.89 30.02
C ARG A 43 -0.87 -9.49 31.41
N LYS A 44 -1.28 -8.79 32.47
CA LYS A 44 -1.13 -9.28 33.84
C LYS A 44 -1.87 -10.60 34.06
N TYR A 45 -3.12 -10.70 33.59
CA TYR A 45 -3.92 -11.91 33.70
C TYR A 45 -3.32 -13.06 32.90
N ALA A 46 -2.92 -12.81 31.65
CA ALA A 46 -2.29 -13.83 30.82
C ALA A 46 -1.02 -14.41 31.48
N LEU A 47 -0.15 -13.56 32.04
CA LEU A 47 1.03 -14.01 32.79
C LEU A 47 0.68 -14.85 34.02
N LEU A 48 -0.33 -14.43 34.80
CA LEU A 48 -0.78 -15.18 35.97
C LEU A 48 -1.39 -16.54 35.62
N GLN A 49 -1.98 -16.66 34.43
CA GLN A 49 -2.52 -17.90 33.88
C GLN A 49 -1.45 -18.81 33.25
N GLY A 50 -0.18 -18.38 33.25
CA GLY A 50 0.93 -19.15 32.68
C GLY A 50 1.01 -19.10 31.16
N GLU A 51 0.38 -18.11 30.51
CA GLU A 51 0.52 -17.89 29.07
C GLU A 51 1.97 -17.55 28.69
N HIS A 52 2.30 -17.84 27.43
CA HIS A 52 3.61 -17.48 26.87
C HIS A 52 3.85 -15.96 26.97
N ALA A 53 5.10 -15.55 27.26
CA ALA A 53 5.44 -14.14 27.49
C ALA A 53 5.06 -13.23 26.31
N SER A 54 5.30 -13.66 25.06
CA SER A 54 4.90 -12.92 23.85
C SER A 54 3.38 -12.87 23.65
N VAL A 55 2.64 -13.89 24.08
CA VAL A 55 1.16 -13.88 24.05
C VAL A 55 0.63 -12.84 25.02
N ALA A 56 1.16 -12.84 26.25
CA ALA A 56 0.79 -11.85 27.25
C ALA A 56 1.20 -10.43 26.84
N ALA A 57 2.38 -10.26 26.23
CA ALA A 57 2.81 -8.97 25.68
C ALA A 57 1.85 -8.47 24.60
N ALA A 58 1.48 -9.32 23.65
CA ALA A 58 0.53 -8.98 22.59
C ALA A 58 -0.84 -8.55 23.12
N ALA A 59 -1.31 -9.12 24.23
CA ALA A 59 -2.56 -8.70 24.88
C ALA A 59 -2.54 -7.23 25.32
N GLU A 60 -1.39 -6.67 25.72
CA GLU A 60 -1.23 -5.23 25.98
C GLU A 60 -0.92 -4.46 24.69
N GLU A 61 -0.02 -5.00 23.88
CA GLU A 61 0.64 -4.26 22.81
C GLU A 61 -0.17 -4.15 21.52
N HIS A 62 -1.22 -4.95 21.32
CA HIS A 62 -2.05 -4.85 20.12
C HIS A 62 -2.72 -3.47 19.96
N TYR A 63 -2.97 -2.76 21.07
CA TYR A 63 -3.45 -1.39 21.05
C TYR A 63 -2.41 -0.40 20.50
N LYS A 64 -1.12 -0.75 20.52
CA LYS A 64 -0.02 0.16 20.19
C LYS A 64 0.35 0.14 18.70
N PRO A 65 0.90 1.24 18.17
CA PRO A 65 0.97 2.55 18.80
C PRO A 65 -0.42 3.24 18.78
N GLN A 66 -0.74 3.97 19.85
CA GLN A 66 -1.99 4.74 19.94
C GLN A 66 -1.90 6.16 19.33
N GLY A 67 -0.68 6.63 19.07
CA GLY A 67 -0.44 7.96 18.52
C GLY A 67 0.98 8.14 17.99
N PRO A 68 1.34 9.37 17.55
CA PRO A 68 2.65 9.65 16.94
C PRO A 68 3.85 9.39 17.84
N SER A 69 3.69 9.59 19.16
CA SER A 69 4.77 9.47 20.14
C SER A 69 4.74 8.17 20.95
N ASP A 70 3.77 7.28 20.73
CA ASP A 70 3.69 6.00 21.44
C ASP A 70 4.73 5.00 20.89
N ARG A 71 5.11 4.02 21.71
CA ARG A 71 6.04 2.95 21.29
C ARG A 71 5.40 2.08 20.22
N VAL A 72 6.18 1.65 19.24
CA VAL A 72 5.77 0.63 18.27
C VAL A 72 6.16 -0.74 18.83
N PRO A 73 5.25 -1.74 18.80
CA PRO A 73 5.59 -3.10 19.19
C PRO A 73 6.67 -3.68 18.27
N THR A 74 7.58 -4.47 18.84
CA THR A 74 8.69 -5.11 18.13
C THR A 74 8.69 -6.63 18.23
N ASP A 75 8.02 -7.20 19.24
CA ASP A 75 7.78 -8.65 19.30
C ASP A 75 6.88 -9.07 18.12
N ALA A 76 7.26 -10.13 17.41
CA ALA A 76 6.57 -10.56 16.20
C ALA A 76 5.09 -10.91 16.43
N ILE A 77 4.76 -11.44 17.61
CA ILE A 77 3.39 -11.79 18.00
C ILE A 77 2.60 -10.50 18.24
N SER A 78 3.16 -9.56 18.99
CA SER A 78 2.56 -8.24 19.20
C SER A 78 2.34 -7.48 17.89
N VAL A 79 3.33 -7.47 16.99
CA VAL A 79 3.23 -6.84 15.66
C VAL A 79 2.08 -7.44 14.85
N ALA A 80 1.99 -8.77 14.79
CA ALA A 80 0.95 -9.46 14.03
C ALA A 80 -0.46 -9.13 14.55
N VAL A 81 -0.67 -9.20 15.87
CA VAL A 81 -1.97 -8.93 16.49
C VAL A 81 -2.33 -7.44 16.39
N ALA A 82 -1.36 -6.53 16.57
CA ALA A 82 -1.58 -5.09 16.41
C ALA A 82 -1.97 -4.70 14.98
N LEU A 83 -1.32 -5.30 13.97
CA LEU A 83 -1.70 -5.09 12.57
C LEU A 83 -3.10 -5.64 12.29
N ALA A 84 -3.38 -6.86 12.74
CA ALA A 84 -4.69 -7.48 12.55
C ALA A 84 -5.82 -6.64 13.16
N ASP A 85 -5.67 -6.19 14.40
CA ASP A 85 -6.66 -5.38 15.12
C ASP A 85 -6.96 -4.04 14.41
N LYS A 86 -5.92 -3.34 13.96
CA LYS A 86 -6.07 -2.04 13.29
C LYS A 86 -6.63 -2.19 11.87
N LEU A 87 -6.20 -3.23 11.14
CA LEU A 87 -6.74 -3.52 9.80
C LEU A 87 -8.20 -3.99 9.87
N ASP A 88 -8.55 -4.84 10.83
CA ASP A 88 -9.93 -5.27 11.09
C ASP A 88 -10.85 -4.06 11.34
N THR A 89 -10.42 -3.17 12.24
CA THR A 89 -11.13 -1.91 12.52
C THR A 89 -11.29 -1.08 11.23
N LEU A 90 -10.19 -0.81 10.51
CA LEU A 90 -10.23 0.01 9.30
C LEU A 90 -11.14 -0.59 8.22
N VAL A 91 -11.02 -1.89 7.93
CA VAL A 91 -11.84 -2.53 6.90
C VAL A 91 -13.30 -2.58 7.33
N GLY A 92 -13.59 -2.91 8.58
CA GLY A 92 -14.96 -2.95 9.12
C GLY A 92 -15.67 -1.60 8.99
N PHE A 93 -15.03 -0.50 9.43
CA PHE A 93 -15.61 0.84 9.33
C PHE A 93 -15.75 1.34 7.89
N TRP A 94 -14.81 0.99 6.99
CA TRP A 94 -14.97 1.30 5.57
C TRP A 94 -16.14 0.56 4.93
N THR A 95 -16.34 -0.70 5.34
CA THR A 95 -17.38 -1.60 4.81
C THR A 95 -18.79 -1.10 5.11
N ILE A 96 -18.96 -0.40 6.24
CA ILE A 96 -20.24 0.20 6.66
C ILE A 96 -20.34 1.71 6.32
N ASP A 97 -19.40 2.24 5.53
CA ASP A 97 -19.31 3.66 5.12
C ASP A 97 -19.15 4.68 6.27
N GLU A 98 -18.65 4.26 7.43
CA GLU A 98 -18.36 5.10 8.59
C GLU A 98 -16.92 5.64 8.55
N LYS A 99 -16.62 6.40 7.49
CA LYS A 99 -15.28 6.93 7.19
C LYS A 99 -15.01 8.24 7.94
N PRO A 100 -13.73 8.57 8.23
CA PRO A 100 -13.40 9.85 8.84
C PRO A 100 -13.68 11.01 7.86
N THR A 101 -14.27 12.10 8.34
CA THR A 101 -14.53 13.32 7.56
C THR A 101 -13.52 14.41 7.90
N GLY A 102 -13.40 15.46 7.07
CA GLY A 102 -12.42 16.54 7.25
C GLY A 102 -12.30 17.06 8.69
N SER A 103 -13.42 17.26 9.38
CA SER A 103 -13.45 17.77 10.76
C SER A 103 -13.71 16.71 11.85
N LYS A 104 -14.09 15.46 11.51
CA LYS A 104 -14.45 14.44 12.50
C LYS A 104 -13.81 13.08 12.22
N ASP A 105 -13.27 12.47 13.26
CA ASP A 105 -12.79 11.10 13.27
C ASP A 105 -13.24 10.39 14.58
N PRO A 106 -14.55 10.06 14.70
CA PRO A 106 -15.12 9.58 15.95
C PRO A 106 -14.56 8.23 16.41
N PHE A 107 -14.12 7.40 15.46
CA PHE A 107 -13.58 6.06 15.72
C PHE A 107 -12.04 5.99 15.64
N ALA A 108 -11.37 7.15 15.59
CA ALA A 108 -9.91 7.24 15.57
C ALA A 108 -9.22 6.49 14.41
N LEU A 109 -9.87 6.43 13.24
CA LEU A 109 -9.40 5.70 12.07
C LEU A 109 -8.10 6.28 11.51
N ARG A 110 -7.87 7.60 11.63
CA ARG A 110 -6.58 8.22 11.27
C ARG A 110 -5.45 7.72 12.17
N ARG A 111 -5.72 7.54 13.46
CA ARG A 111 -4.73 7.02 14.43
C ARG A 111 -4.48 5.53 14.18
N ALA A 112 -5.50 4.75 13.87
CA ALA A 112 -5.35 3.35 13.49
C ALA A 112 -4.48 3.19 12.22
N ALA A 113 -4.76 3.97 11.17
CA ALA A 113 -3.97 3.93 9.93
C ALA A 113 -2.52 4.40 10.13
N LEU A 114 -2.30 5.46 10.92
CA LEU A 114 -0.95 5.86 11.33
C LEU A 114 -0.24 4.73 12.09
N GLY A 115 -0.95 4.01 12.96
CA GLY A 115 -0.38 2.89 13.69
C GLY A 115 0.06 1.74 12.77
N VAL A 116 -0.74 1.39 11.76
CA VAL A 116 -0.35 0.41 10.73
C VAL A 116 0.89 0.89 9.97
N ILE A 117 0.91 2.15 9.50
CA ILE A 117 2.07 2.74 8.80
C ILE A 117 3.34 2.59 9.65
N ARG A 118 3.28 3.04 10.90
CA ARG A 118 4.42 2.99 11.82
C ARG A 118 4.87 1.56 12.09
N ILE A 119 3.95 0.63 12.32
CA ILE A 119 4.31 -0.78 12.53
C ILE A 119 5.03 -1.35 11.32
N LEU A 120 4.51 -1.11 10.09
CA LEU A 120 5.12 -1.62 8.86
C LEU A 120 6.49 -0.99 8.59
N VAL A 121 6.61 0.33 8.75
CA VAL A 121 7.84 1.07 8.44
C VAL A 121 8.92 0.81 9.49
N GLU A 122 8.62 0.98 10.77
CA GLU A 122 9.62 0.89 11.85
C GLU A 122 10.10 -0.56 12.07
N ASN A 123 9.23 -1.56 11.90
CA ASN A 123 9.64 -2.97 11.94
C ASN A 123 10.14 -3.51 10.58
N ARG A 124 10.17 -2.68 9.54
CA ARG A 124 10.58 -3.07 8.17
C ARG A 124 9.81 -4.28 7.63
N VAL A 125 8.50 -4.33 7.91
CA VAL A 125 7.60 -5.40 7.45
C VAL A 125 7.10 -5.06 6.06
N ARG A 126 7.29 -6.00 5.12
CA ARG A 126 6.75 -5.94 3.77
C ARG A 126 5.34 -6.51 3.74
N LEU A 127 4.39 -5.70 3.28
CA LEU A 127 2.99 -6.07 3.25
C LEU A 127 2.26 -5.30 2.15
N SER A 128 1.76 -6.04 1.16
CA SER A 128 0.76 -5.54 0.21
C SER A 128 -0.60 -5.50 0.91
N LEU A 129 -1.24 -4.34 1.04
CA LEU A 129 -2.46 -4.19 1.82
C LEU A 129 -3.70 -4.71 1.08
N LEU A 130 -3.79 -4.51 -0.24
CA LEU A 130 -4.97 -4.85 -1.04
C LEU A 130 -5.41 -6.32 -0.89
N PRO A 131 -4.52 -7.34 -0.97
CA PRO A 131 -4.92 -8.73 -0.80
C PRO A 131 -5.57 -9.00 0.57
N PHE A 132 -5.06 -8.38 1.63
CA PHE A 132 -5.60 -8.54 2.98
C PHE A 132 -6.93 -7.83 3.14
N ILE A 133 -7.04 -6.60 2.66
CA ILE A 133 -8.28 -5.83 2.67
C ILE A 133 -9.37 -6.56 1.88
N LEU A 134 -9.06 -7.02 0.66
CA LEU A 134 -9.98 -7.77 -0.20
C LEU A 134 -10.45 -9.06 0.48
N ASN A 135 -9.52 -9.86 1.02
CA ASN A 135 -9.89 -11.07 1.72
C ASN A 135 -10.78 -10.77 2.94
N HIS A 136 -10.47 -9.73 3.71
CA HIS A 136 -11.27 -9.37 4.88
C HIS A 136 -12.68 -8.89 4.49
N VAL A 137 -12.81 -8.04 3.46
CA VAL A 137 -14.13 -7.66 2.91
C VAL A 137 -14.93 -8.88 2.50
N ILE A 138 -14.31 -9.85 1.80
CA ILE A 138 -14.98 -11.10 1.41
C ILE A 138 -15.44 -11.89 2.64
N GLN A 139 -14.65 -11.95 3.72
CA GLN A 139 -15.06 -12.64 4.95
C GLN A 139 -16.23 -11.93 5.64
N LEU A 140 -16.22 -10.60 5.73
CA LEU A 140 -17.32 -9.82 6.30
C LEU A 140 -18.62 -10.01 5.53
N ILE A 141 -18.56 -10.06 4.20
CA ILE A 141 -19.73 -10.34 3.37
C ILE A 141 -20.24 -11.76 3.65
N LYS A 142 -19.35 -12.75 3.69
CA LYS A 142 -19.73 -14.15 3.99
C LYS A 142 -20.36 -14.31 5.36
N SER A 143 -19.83 -13.65 6.40
CA SER A 143 -20.41 -13.71 7.75
C SER A 143 -21.77 -13.03 7.79
N SER A 144 -21.90 -11.85 7.18
CA SER A 144 -23.18 -11.12 7.10
C SER A 144 -24.24 -11.93 6.36
N THR A 145 -23.92 -12.54 5.20
CA THR A 145 -24.88 -13.40 4.48
C THR A 145 -25.27 -14.61 5.31
N ARG A 146 -24.31 -15.25 6.01
CA ARG A 146 -24.60 -16.41 6.86
C ARG A 146 -25.55 -16.05 8.01
N GLU A 147 -25.34 -14.92 8.66
CA GLU A 147 -26.19 -14.44 9.77
C GLU A 147 -27.61 -14.14 9.29
N HIS A 148 -27.77 -13.41 8.18
CA HIS A 148 -29.10 -13.15 7.60
C HIS A 148 -29.83 -14.44 7.22
N MET A 149 -29.12 -15.41 6.64
CA MET A 149 -29.71 -16.71 6.30
C MET A 149 -30.14 -17.51 7.55
N ALA A 150 -29.37 -17.43 8.65
CA ALA A 150 -29.72 -18.07 9.90
C ALA A 150 -30.98 -17.45 10.53
N GLN A 151 -31.08 -16.11 10.57
CA GLN A 151 -32.26 -15.40 11.06
C GLN A 151 -33.52 -15.71 10.22
N LEU A 152 -33.36 -15.79 8.91
CA LEU A 152 -34.46 -16.17 8.01
C LEU A 152 -34.93 -17.60 8.30
N ALA A 153 -33.99 -18.55 8.48
CA ALA A 153 -34.31 -19.92 8.82
C ALA A 153 -35.03 -20.04 10.18
N GLU A 154 -34.60 -19.28 11.19
CA GLU A 154 -35.29 -19.21 12.50
C GLU A 154 -36.71 -18.65 12.37
N SER A 155 -36.89 -17.58 11.59
CA SER A 155 -38.20 -16.97 11.35
C SER A 155 -39.16 -17.94 10.66
N PHE A 156 -38.68 -18.71 9.68
CA PHE A 156 -39.48 -19.76 9.06
C PHE A 156 -39.80 -20.89 10.04
N ALA A 157 -38.84 -21.34 10.85
CA ALA A 157 -39.07 -22.38 11.86
C ALA A 157 -40.11 -21.93 12.90
N GLU A 158 -40.12 -20.65 13.28
CA GLU A 158 -41.15 -20.07 14.15
C GLU A 158 -42.51 -20.00 13.46
N ALA A 159 -42.55 -19.57 12.19
CA ALA A 159 -43.78 -19.56 11.40
C ALA A 159 -44.38 -20.96 11.21
N GLU A 160 -43.56 -22.00 11.01
CA GLU A 160 -44.01 -23.40 10.95
C GLU A 160 -44.65 -23.84 12.27
N ARG A 161 -44.01 -23.50 13.40
CA ARG A 161 -44.55 -23.80 14.74
C ARG A 161 -45.89 -23.13 15.00
N LEU A 162 -46.05 -21.86 14.62
CA LEU A 162 -47.27 -21.08 14.84
C LEU A 162 -48.41 -21.48 13.89
N SER A 163 -48.09 -21.77 12.63
CA SER A 163 -49.09 -22.11 11.61
C SER A 163 -49.47 -23.59 11.57
N GLY A 164 -48.66 -24.47 12.17
CA GLY A 164 -48.83 -25.92 12.08
C GLY A 164 -48.60 -26.50 10.68
N ARG A 165 -48.06 -25.71 9.75
CA ARG A 165 -47.73 -26.14 8.39
C ARG A 165 -46.27 -26.58 8.35
N PRO A 166 -45.98 -27.86 8.05
CA PRO A 166 -44.60 -28.32 7.88
C PRO A 166 -44.02 -27.84 6.53
N ASP A 167 -42.70 -27.64 6.50
CA ASP A 167 -41.90 -27.35 5.29
C ASP A 167 -42.26 -26.02 4.57
N LEU A 168 -42.55 -24.97 5.35
CA LEU A 168 -42.71 -23.63 4.82
C LEU A 168 -41.43 -23.13 4.14
N ILE A 169 -40.25 -23.57 4.60
CA ILE A 169 -38.99 -23.26 3.94
C ILE A 169 -39.00 -23.84 2.51
N GLY A 170 -39.28 -25.14 2.33
CA GLY A 170 -39.35 -25.77 1.02
C GLY A 170 -40.43 -25.16 0.10
N GLU A 171 -41.56 -24.73 0.67
CA GLU A 171 -42.68 -24.14 -0.07
C GLU A 171 -42.41 -22.70 -0.53
N PHE A 172 -41.85 -21.86 0.33
CA PHE A 172 -41.69 -20.42 0.08
C PHE A 172 -40.30 -20.03 -0.40
N LEU A 173 -39.23 -20.72 0.02
CA LEU A 173 -37.86 -20.36 -0.34
C LEU A 173 -37.61 -20.36 -1.86
N PRO A 174 -38.11 -21.31 -2.68
CA PRO A 174 -37.92 -21.26 -4.13
C PRO A 174 -38.60 -20.05 -4.77
N ASN A 175 -39.75 -19.63 -4.23
CA ASN A 175 -40.48 -18.45 -4.71
C ASN A 175 -39.83 -17.16 -4.21
N LEU A 176 -39.34 -17.14 -2.98
CA LEU A 176 -38.56 -16.04 -2.43
C LEU A 176 -37.27 -15.86 -3.23
N MET A 177 -36.48 -16.91 -3.42
CA MET A 177 -35.27 -16.90 -4.25
C MET A 177 -35.50 -16.52 -5.72
N ARG A 178 -36.73 -16.68 -6.23
CA ARG A 178 -37.14 -16.27 -7.58
C ARG A 178 -37.72 -14.85 -7.63
N ALA A 179 -38.28 -14.38 -6.51
CA ALA A 179 -38.80 -13.03 -6.32
C ALA A 179 -37.75 -12.05 -5.78
N VAL A 180 -36.63 -12.58 -5.27
CA VAL A 180 -35.35 -11.91 -5.07
C VAL A 180 -35.00 -11.31 -6.44
N PRO A 181 -35.18 -10.00 -6.62
CA PRO A 181 -35.01 -9.40 -7.93
C PRO A 181 -33.52 -9.48 -8.32
N PRO A 182 -33.14 -9.33 -9.61
CA PRO A 182 -31.74 -9.32 -10.04
C PRO A 182 -30.85 -8.30 -9.31
N GLU A 183 -31.48 -7.37 -8.58
CA GLU A 183 -30.89 -6.37 -7.69
C GLU A 183 -30.36 -6.97 -6.37
N PHE A 184 -30.77 -8.18 -5.98
CA PHE A 184 -30.22 -8.89 -4.83
C PHE A 184 -28.95 -9.68 -5.20
N ASP A 185 -28.80 -10.07 -6.47
CA ASP A 185 -27.49 -10.39 -7.04
C ASP A 185 -26.55 -9.17 -7.03
N ALA A 186 -27.08 -7.95 -6.83
CA ALA A 186 -26.30 -6.73 -6.62
C ALA A 186 -25.89 -6.49 -5.14
N ILE A 187 -26.34 -7.32 -4.19
CA ILE A 187 -25.81 -7.37 -2.80
C ILE A 187 -24.43 -8.04 -2.77
N LEU A 188 -24.02 -8.68 -3.87
CA LEU A 188 -22.67 -9.19 -4.12
C LEU A 188 -22.16 -8.75 -5.51
N PRO A 189 -21.20 -7.82 -5.65
CA PRO A 189 -21.01 -6.51 -5.07
C PRO A 189 -21.39 -5.42 -6.10
N ARG A 190 -22.45 -4.62 -5.89
CA ARG A 190 -22.60 -3.29 -6.54
C ARG A 190 -23.04 -2.23 -5.53
N GLY A 191 -22.47 -2.32 -4.32
CA GLY A 191 -22.59 -1.36 -3.24
C GLY A 191 -21.22 -0.78 -2.83
N PRO A 192 -21.11 -0.03 -1.72
CA PRO A 192 -19.88 0.60 -1.22
C PRO A 192 -18.67 -0.36 -1.08
N PHE A 193 -18.93 -1.67 -1.09
CA PHE A 193 -17.94 -2.76 -1.08
C PHE A 193 -16.98 -2.78 -2.28
N GLU A 194 -17.40 -2.39 -3.51
CA GLU A 194 -16.51 -2.45 -4.69
C GLU A 194 -15.35 -1.46 -4.61
N ARG A 195 -15.58 -0.27 -4.02
CA ARG A 195 -14.56 0.78 -3.90
C ARG A 195 -13.80 0.73 -2.59
N THR A 196 -14.31 0.03 -1.58
CA THR A 196 -13.73 -0.06 -0.23
C THR A 196 -12.22 -0.33 -0.24
N PRO A 197 -11.68 -1.33 -0.97
CA PRO A 197 -10.24 -1.60 -0.95
C PRO A 197 -9.39 -0.47 -1.52
N LEU A 198 -9.81 0.12 -2.65
CA LEU A 198 -9.08 1.20 -3.30
C LEU A 198 -9.20 2.52 -2.52
N ASP A 199 -10.39 2.80 -1.98
CA ASP A 199 -10.62 3.97 -1.13
C ASP A 199 -9.80 3.89 0.17
N LEU A 200 -9.71 2.71 0.78
CA LEU A 200 -8.90 2.51 1.98
C LEU A 200 -7.40 2.59 1.66
N LEU A 201 -6.96 2.06 0.52
CA LEU A 201 -5.57 2.21 0.08
C LEU A 201 -5.22 3.69 -0.15
N ALA A 202 -6.10 4.44 -0.83
CA ALA A 202 -5.93 5.89 -1.03
C ALA A 202 -5.87 6.64 0.32
N PHE A 203 -6.69 6.23 1.30
CA PHE A 203 -6.61 6.78 2.65
C PHE A 203 -5.26 6.49 3.32
N PHE A 204 -4.72 5.28 3.17
CA PHE A 204 -3.37 4.96 3.62
C PHE A 204 -2.31 5.83 2.95
N HIS A 205 -2.43 6.10 1.64
CA HIS A 205 -1.53 7.03 0.95
C HIS A 205 -1.60 8.43 1.56
N ASP A 206 -2.79 8.96 1.80
CA ASP A 206 -2.96 10.27 2.42
C ASP A 206 -2.34 10.34 3.83
N ARG A 207 -2.47 9.27 4.62
CA ARG A 207 -1.85 9.19 5.95
C ARG A 207 -0.33 9.05 5.86
N LEU A 208 0.17 8.26 4.91
CA LEU A 208 1.60 8.10 4.67
C LEU A 208 2.25 9.41 4.22
N LYS A 209 1.55 10.20 3.38
CA LYS A 209 2.00 11.55 2.99
C LYS A 209 2.21 12.45 4.19
N VAL A 210 1.28 12.47 5.14
CA VAL A 210 1.42 13.26 6.38
C VAL A 210 2.60 12.74 7.21
N TYR A 211 2.68 11.42 7.43
CA TYR A 211 3.77 10.80 8.17
C TYR A 211 5.15 11.16 7.59
N LEU A 212 5.34 11.05 6.27
CA LEU A 212 6.59 11.37 5.61
C LEU A 212 6.95 12.87 5.70
N ARG A 213 5.95 13.76 5.59
CA ARG A 213 6.16 15.21 5.78
C ARG A 213 6.60 15.54 7.20
N ASP A 214 5.99 14.91 8.19
CA ASP A 214 6.37 15.08 9.60
C ASP A 214 7.80 14.58 9.87
N GLN A 215 8.30 13.62 9.08
CA GLN A 215 9.71 13.18 9.08
C GLN A 215 10.64 14.09 8.26
N GLY A 216 10.13 15.17 7.66
CA GLY A 216 10.91 16.15 6.90
C GLY A 216 11.06 15.84 5.40
N ALA A 217 10.38 14.82 4.87
CA ALA A 217 10.40 14.55 3.44
C ALA A 217 9.68 15.65 2.65
N ARG A 218 10.26 16.06 1.51
CA ARG A 218 9.67 17.07 0.63
C ARG A 218 8.39 16.55 -0.02
N HIS A 219 7.39 17.44 -0.14
CA HIS A 219 6.06 17.12 -0.69
C HIS A 219 6.10 16.53 -2.10
N ASP A 220 6.90 17.14 -2.97
CA ASP A 220 7.03 16.80 -4.38
C ASP A 220 7.67 15.41 -4.60
N LEU A 221 8.62 15.01 -3.75
CA LEU A 221 9.22 13.68 -3.79
C LEU A 221 8.21 12.59 -3.41
N ILE A 222 7.37 12.88 -2.42
CA ILE A 222 6.32 11.95 -2.01
C ILE A 222 5.31 11.74 -3.16
N ASP A 223 4.87 12.82 -3.80
CA ASP A 223 3.92 12.74 -4.92
C ASP A 223 4.51 12.14 -6.20
N ALA A 224 5.83 12.25 -6.38
CA ALA A 224 6.57 11.59 -7.46
C ALA A 224 6.59 10.06 -7.30
N VAL A 225 6.62 9.56 -6.07
CA VAL A 225 6.72 8.12 -5.80
C VAL A 225 5.35 7.45 -5.66
N ILE A 226 4.39 8.12 -5.02
CA ILE A 226 3.07 7.52 -4.75
C ILE A 226 2.21 7.51 -6.01
N THR A 227 1.81 6.31 -6.43
CA THR A 227 0.82 6.07 -7.48
C THR A 227 -0.43 5.40 -6.90
N PRO A 228 -1.59 5.48 -7.57
CA PRO A 228 -2.80 4.78 -7.11
C PRO A 228 -2.62 3.27 -6.91
N GLN A 229 -1.66 2.65 -7.60
CA GLN A 229 -1.35 1.22 -7.54
C GLN A 229 -0.30 0.87 -6.47
N SER A 230 0.27 1.86 -5.78
CA SER A 230 1.32 1.64 -4.78
C SER A 230 0.74 0.95 -3.54
N ASP A 231 0.97 -0.35 -3.37
CA ASP A 231 0.31 -1.14 -2.30
C ASP A 231 1.24 -1.54 -1.14
N ASP A 232 2.53 -1.16 -1.21
CA ASP A 232 3.51 -1.47 -0.18
C ASP A 232 4.08 -0.18 0.43
N LEU A 233 3.65 0.12 1.66
CA LEU A 233 3.99 1.39 2.31
C LEU A 233 5.50 1.50 2.61
N LEU A 234 6.16 0.39 2.96
CA LEU A 234 7.60 0.39 3.23
C LEU A 234 8.41 0.64 1.94
N GLN A 235 8.01 0.07 0.81
CA GLN A 235 8.64 0.40 -0.47
C GLN A 235 8.52 1.88 -0.82
N ILE A 236 7.35 2.48 -0.62
CA ILE A 236 7.13 3.91 -0.87
C ILE A 236 8.11 4.74 -0.03
N VAL A 237 8.21 4.46 1.28
CA VAL A 237 9.15 5.18 2.17
C VAL A 237 10.58 5.07 1.66
N ARG A 238 11.06 3.85 1.37
CA ARG A 238 12.44 3.63 0.89
C ARG A 238 12.72 4.34 -0.44
N ARG A 239 11.75 4.39 -1.35
CA ARG A 239 11.88 5.10 -2.62
C ARG A 239 11.96 6.61 -2.42
N VAL A 240 11.15 7.18 -1.53
CA VAL A 240 11.18 8.61 -1.18
C VAL A 240 12.53 8.98 -0.56
N GLU A 241 13.04 8.17 0.37
CA GLU A 241 14.35 8.37 1.01
C GLU A 241 15.51 8.29 0.01
N ALA A 242 15.49 7.27 -0.86
CA ALA A 242 16.51 7.11 -1.91
C ALA A 242 16.48 8.26 -2.92
N LEU A 243 15.27 8.71 -3.32
CA LEU A 243 15.09 9.86 -4.21
C LEU A 243 15.59 11.16 -3.58
N GLY A 244 15.28 11.39 -2.30
CA GLY A 244 15.80 12.55 -1.55
C GLY A 244 17.33 12.55 -1.53
N SER A 245 17.92 11.42 -1.16
CA SER A 245 19.38 11.26 -1.11
C SER A 245 20.06 11.51 -2.47
N LEU A 246 19.43 11.08 -3.57
CA LEU A 246 19.92 11.36 -4.92
C LEU A 246 19.92 12.87 -5.22
N LEU A 247 18.81 13.55 -4.93
CA LEU A 247 18.61 14.96 -5.26
C LEU A 247 19.35 15.94 -4.35
N ASP A 248 19.86 15.46 -3.21
CA ASP A 248 20.81 16.22 -2.38
C ASP A 248 22.19 16.34 -3.07
N THR A 249 22.48 15.49 -4.05
CA THR A 249 23.71 15.57 -4.86
C THR A 249 23.55 16.49 -6.06
N GLU A 250 24.61 17.19 -6.45
CA GLU A 250 24.66 17.95 -7.71
C GLU A 250 24.43 17.03 -8.94
N GLY A 251 24.85 15.77 -8.83
CA GLY A 251 24.61 14.73 -9.84
C GLY A 251 23.12 14.52 -10.10
N GLY A 252 22.35 14.31 -9.03
CA GLY A 252 20.91 14.07 -9.08
C GLY A 252 20.11 15.28 -9.54
N LYS A 253 20.48 16.50 -9.11
CA LYS A 253 19.82 17.74 -9.56
C LYS A 253 19.95 17.95 -11.07
N ASN A 254 21.15 17.71 -11.62
CA ASN A 254 21.39 17.83 -13.06
C ASN A 254 20.65 16.73 -13.84
N LEU A 255 20.65 15.50 -13.34
CA LEU A 255 19.83 14.43 -13.92
C LEU A 255 18.34 14.83 -13.96
N LEU A 256 17.80 15.37 -12.86
CA LEU A 256 16.42 15.84 -12.81
C LEU A 256 16.14 16.91 -13.88
N ALA A 257 17.04 17.88 -14.04
CA ALA A 257 16.92 18.91 -15.07
C ALA A 257 16.92 18.30 -16.49
N GLY A 258 17.83 17.37 -16.77
CA GLY A 258 17.93 16.66 -18.04
C GLY A 258 16.67 15.83 -18.36
N THR A 259 16.18 15.06 -17.40
CA THR A 259 14.96 14.25 -17.54
C THR A 259 13.71 15.11 -17.73
N LYS A 260 13.59 16.24 -17.00
CA LYS A 260 12.50 17.20 -17.23
C LYS A 260 12.53 17.81 -18.61
N ARG A 261 13.72 18.15 -19.12
CA ARG A 261 13.88 18.64 -20.49
C ARG A 261 13.43 17.59 -21.50
N ALA A 262 13.82 16.33 -21.31
CA ALA A 262 13.36 15.21 -22.14
C ALA A 262 11.83 15.08 -22.13
N ALA A 263 11.21 15.09 -20.94
CA ALA A 263 9.75 14.99 -20.79
C ALA A 263 9.00 16.15 -21.46
N ASN A 264 9.51 17.39 -21.33
CA ASN A 264 8.90 18.57 -21.96
C ASN A 264 8.99 18.52 -23.49
N ILE A 265 10.11 18.06 -24.04
CA ILE A 265 10.27 17.89 -25.49
C ILE A 265 9.29 16.83 -26.00
N LEU A 266 9.21 15.68 -25.34
CA LEU A 266 8.26 14.62 -25.68
C LEU A 266 6.81 15.14 -25.66
N ALA A 267 6.41 15.82 -24.59
CA ALA A 267 5.06 16.39 -24.47
C ALA A 267 4.75 17.44 -25.56
N ALA A 268 5.75 18.22 -25.99
CA ALA A 268 5.59 19.18 -27.08
C ALA A 268 5.42 18.48 -28.45
N GLU A 269 6.16 17.41 -28.69
CA GLU A 269 6.10 16.64 -29.94
C GLU A 269 4.85 15.75 -30.02
N GLU A 270 4.39 15.18 -28.91
CA GLU A 270 3.10 14.48 -28.81
C GLU A 270 1.92 15.39 -29.19
N LYS A 271 1.92 16.64 -28.72
CA LYS A 271 0.90 17.65 -29.09
C LYS A 271 0.91 17.98 -30.58
N LYS A 272 2.07 17.95 -31.22
CA LYS A 272 2.23 18.13 -32.67
C LYS A 272 1.88 16.86 -33.47
N LYS A 273 1.58 15.74 -32.79
CA LYS A 273 1.39 14.41 -33.38
C LYS A 273 2.62 13.95 -34.18
N THR A 274 3.81 14.33 -33.73
CA THR A 274 5.07 13.88 -34.31
C THR A 274 5.26 12.40 -34.02
N THR A 275 5.71 11.62 -35.02
CA THR A 275 6.03 10.21 -34.85
C THR A 275 7.21 10.02 -33.91
N VAL A 276 7.03 9.21 -32.87
CA VAL A 276 8.08 8.68 -32.01
C VAL A 276 8.31 7.23 -32.41
N ALA A 277 9.56 6.82 -32.64
CA ALA A 277 9.85 5.43 -32.99
C ALA A 277 9.59 4.51 -31.79
N GLU A 278 9.08 3.30 -32.04
CA GLU A 278 8.84 2.32 -30.96
C GLU A 278 10.14 1.81 -30.33
N THR A 279 11.20 1.73 -31.13
CA THR A 279 12.53 1.30 -30.68
C THR A 279 13.59 2.24 -31.21
N VAL A 280 14.72 2.29 -30.50
CA VAL A 280 15.87 3.08 -30.93
C VAL A 280 16.71 2.24 -31.90
N GLU A 281 16.96 2.78 -33.09
CA GLU A 281 17.74 2.16 -34.16
C GLU A 281 19.16 2.77 -34.21
N PRO A 282 20.21 2.01 -33.83
CA PRO A 282 21.58 2.55 -33.82
C PRO A 282 22.13 2.95 -35.20
N ALA A 283 21.55 2.43 -36.28
CA ALA A 283 21.91 2.78 -37.65
C ALA A 283 21.54 4.23 -38.01
N LEU A 284 20.61 4.85 -37.28
CA LEU A 284 20.15 6.22 -37.50
C LEU A 284 20.92 7.27 -36.67
N PHE A 285 21.90 6.85 -35.85
CA PHE A 285 22.72 7.79 -35.08
C PHE A 285 23.67 8.57 -35.98
N ARG A 286 23.64 9.91 -35.85
CA ARG A 286 24.53 10.82 -36.58
C ARG A 286 25.69 11.30 -35.71
N GLU A 287 25.42 11.51 -34.43
CA GLU A 287 26.40 12.02 -33.47
C GLU A 287 26.90 10.94 -32.49
N ASP A 288 28.15 11.09 -32.02
CA ASP A 288 28.73 10.19 -31.01
C ASP A 288 27.98 10.27 -29.67
N ALA A 289 27.41 11.45 -29.36
CA ALA A 289 26.61 11.66 -28.17
C ALA A 289 25.35 10.75 -28.13
N GLU A 290 24.74 10.45 -29.29
CA GLU A 290 23.59 9.54 -29.38
C GLU A 290 23.98 8.10 -29.01
N LYS A 291 25.15 7.66 -29.48
CA LYS A 291 25.71 6.33 -29.18
C LYS A 291 26.04 6.19 -27.70
N LYS A 292 26.71 7.19 -27.12
CA LYS A 292 27.07 7.23 -25.70
C LYS A 292 25.83 7.20 -24.81
N LEU A 293 24.83 8.03 -25.12
CA LEU A 293 23.58 8.07 -24.36
C LEU A 293 22.83 6.74 -24.47
N TYR A 294 22.73 6.15 -25.67
CA TYR A 294 22.09 4.85 -25.84
C TYR A 294 22.76 3.73 -25.04
N ALA A 295 24.10 3.67 -25.05
CA ALA A 295 24.85 2.70 -24.24
C ALA A 295 24.63 2.91 -22.74
N ALA A 296 24.67 4.16 -22.28
CA ALA A 296 24.44 4.51 -20.87
C ALA A 296 23.02 4.16 -20.42
N VAL A 297 22.00 4.46 -21.23
CA VAL A 297 20.60 4.11 -20.95
C VAL A 297 20.40 2.60 -20.88
N ASN A 298 20.97 1.83 -21.81
CA ASN A 298 20.91 0.36 -21.76
C ASN A 298 21.50 -0.19 -20.44
N GLN A 299 22.64 0.36 -20.02
CA GLN A 299 23.31 -0.08 -18.81
C GLN A 299 22.53 0.31 -17.55
N ALA A 300 22.05 1.56 -17.49
CA ALA A 300 21.29 2.09 -16.37
C ALA A 300 19.94 1.38 -16.22
N GLU A 301 19.19 1.13 -17.29
CA GLU A 301 17.93 0.38 -17.24
C GLU A 301 18.15 -1.04 -16.68
N LYS A 302 19.23 -1.71 -17.09
CA LYS A 302 19.57 -3.05 -16.61
C LYS A 302 19.93 -3.06 -15.13
N GLU A 303 20.83 -2.16 -14.71
CA GLU A 303 21.28 -2.07 -13.32
C GLU A 303 20.18 -1.59 -12.38
N ALA A 304 19.44 -0.55 -12.77
CA ALA A 304 18.30 -0.06 -12.01
C ALA A 304 17.20 -1.12 -11.90
N GLY A 305 16.88 -1.82 -12.99
CA GLY A 305 15.91 -2.92 -12.97
C GLY A 305 16.32 -4.05 -12.02
N GLN A 306 17.60 -4.44 -12.02
CA GLN A 306 18.12 -5.45 -11.10
C GLN A 306 18.08 -4.97 -9.64
N ALA A 307 18.44 -3.72 -9.38
CA ALA A 307 18.41 -3.13 -8.05
C ALA A 307 16.96 -3.01 -7.52
N ILE A 308 16.00 -2.61 -8.36
CA ILE A 308 14.57 -2.56 -8.02
C ILE A 308 14.02 -3.96 -7.69
N GLN A 309 14.41 -4.99 -8.45
CA GLN A 309 14.03 -6.38 -8.15
C GLN A 309 14.58 -6.85 -6.81
N ASN A 310 15.77 -6.39 -6.44
CA ASN A 310 16.38 -6.64 -5.13
C ASN A 310 15.90 -5.67 -4.04
N GLU A 311 14.97 -4.77 -4.38
CA GLU A 311 14.38 -3.79 -3.46
C GLU A 311 15.41 -2.79 -2.88
N ASP A 312 16.52 -2.62 -3.60
CA ASP A 312 17.60 -1.69 -3.32
C ASP A 312 17.43 -0.42 -4.16
N PHE A 313 16.54 0.46 -3.69
CA PHE A 313 16.25 1.72 -4.37
C PHE A 313 17.43 2.69 -4.35
N SER A 314 18.34 2.58 -3.37
CA SER A 314 19.56 3.39 -3.34
C SER A 314 20.48 3.03 -4.50
N SER A 315 20.73 1.74 -4.73
CA SER A 315 21.50 1.29 -5.89
C SER A 315 20.81 1.60 -7.22
N ALA A 316 19.47 1.53 -7.27
CA ALA A 316 18.73 1.93 -8.47
C ALA A 316 18.92 3.43 -8.80
N MET A 317 18.85 4.30 -7.80
CA MET A 317 19.09 5.74 -7.98
C MET A 317 20.54 6.03 -8.40
N LEU A 318 21.52 5.31 -7.85
CA LEU A 318 22.92 5.43 -8.24
C LEU A 318 23.14 5.02 -9.70
N ALA A 319 22.56 3.91 -10.14
CA ALA A 319 22.62 3.47 -11.53
C ALA A 319 22.05 4.52 -12.50
N LEU A 320 20.92 5.15 -12.14
CA LEU A 320 20.32 6.23 -12.93
C LEU A 320 21.15 7.51 -12.91
N SER A 321 21.86 7.82 -11.82
CA SER A 321 22.69 9.03 -11.69
C SER A 321 23.81 9.12 -12.74
N VAL A 322 24.29 7.97 -13.24
CA VAL A 322 25.30 7.87 -14.29
C VAL A 322 24.82 8.49 -15.61
N LEU A 323 23.50 8.56 -15.82
CA LEU A 323 22.92 9.17 -17.03
C LEU A 323 23.15 10.68 -17.13
N ARG A 324 23.53 11.37 -16.04
CA ARG A 324 23.75 12.81 -16.03
C ARG A 324 24.64 13.27 -17.19
N GLU A 325 25.89 12.81 -17.23
CA GLU A 325 26.89 13.30 -18.19
C GLU A 325 26.51 12.96 -19.65
N PRO A 326 26.05 11.74 -19.98
CA PRO A 326 25.54 11.43 -21.32
C PRO A 326 24.32 12.26 -21.72
N VAL A 327 23.40 12.56 -20.80
CA VAL A 327 22.21 13.39 -21.07
C VAL A 327 22.61 14.83 -21.36
N ASP A 328 23.50 15.41 -20.55
CA ASP A 328 24.02 16.76 -20.77
C ASP A 328 24.72 16.85 -22.14
N SER A 329 25.63 15.91 -22.41
CA SER A 329 26.37 15.83 -23.68
C SER A 329 25.46 15.69 -24.91
N PHE A 330 24.40 14.89 -24.79
CA PHE A 330 23.39 14.75 -25.85
C PHE A 330 22.70 16.09 -26.11
N PHE A 331 22.29 16.81 -25.08
CA PHE A 331 21.57 18.06 -25.25
C PHE A 331 22.43 19.25 -25.70
N GLU A 332 23.74 19.19 -25.49
CA GLU A 332 24.71 20.15 -26.04
C GLU A 332 25.06 19.84 -27.50
N GLY A 333 25.22 18.56 -27.84
CA GLY A 333 25.69 18.14 -29.16
C GLY A 333 24.61 17.77 -30.18
N VAL A 334 23.35 17.56 -29.75
CA VAL A 334 22.30 16.99 -30.60
C VAL A 334 21.06 17.88 -30.64
N LEU A 335 20.68 18.30 -31.85
CA LEU A 335 19.39 18.94 -32.09
C LEU A 335 18.31 17.86 -32.25
N VAL A 336 17.39 17.77 -31.28
CA VAL A 336 16.33 16.74 -31.29
C VAL A 336 15.40 16.89 -32.49
N ASN A 337 15.04 18.13 -32.86
CA ASN A 337 14.20 18.42 -34.02
C ASN A 337 15.01 18.42 -35.32
N ASP A 338 15.44 17.23 -35.75
CA ASP A 338 16.13 17.03 -37.03
C ASP A 338 15.16 17.19 -38.22
N GLU A 339 15.69 17.59 -39.38
CA GLU A 339 14.92 17.68 -40.63
C GLU A 339 14.52 16.30 -41.15
N ASP A 340 15.36 15.29 -40.90
CA ASP A 340 15.08 13.90 -41.20
C ASP A 340 14.11 13.31 -40.17
N GLN A 341 12.92 12.93 -40.64
CA GLN A 341 11.86 12.41 -39.80
C GLN A 341 12.26 11.12 -39.07
N ALA A 342 13.05 10.24 -39.71
CA ALA A 342 13.47 8.99 -39.10
C ALA A 342 14.46 9.25 -37.96
N VAL A 343 15.42 10.16 -38.17
CA VAL A 343 16.41 10.55 -37.16
C VAL A 343 15.74 11.27 -36.00
N ARG A 344 14.80 12.19 -36.28
CA ARG A 344 14.00 12.84 -35.23
C ARG A 344 13.20 11.83 -34.42
N ALA A 345 12.51 10.89 -35.06
CA ALA A 345 11.73 9.85 -34.38
C ALA A 345 12.63 8.97 -33.49
N ASN A 346 13.84 8.64 -33.95
CA ASN A 346 14.83 7.88 -33.21
C ASN A 346 15.36 8.62 -31.97
N ARG A 347 15.64 9.93 -32.11
CA ARG A 347 16.05 10.80 -30.99
C ARG A 347 14.96 10.93 -29.94
N LEU A 348 13.69 11.06 -30.38
CA LEU A 348 12.54 11.06 -29.47
C LEU A 348 12.38 9.73 -28.75
N ALA A 349 12.63 8.60 -29.43
CA ALA A 349 12.63 7.28 -28.78
C ALA A 349 13.73 7.18 -27.70
N LEU A 350 14.91 7.77 -27.93
CA LEU A 350 15.98 7.81 -26.93
C LEU A 350 15.59 8.65 -25.69
N LEU A 351 14.94 9.81 -25.90
CA LEU A 351 14.37 10.61 -24.80
C LEU A 351 13.27 9.87 -24.04
N ALA A 352 12.41 9.14 -24.76
CA ALA A 352 11.35 8.34 -24.17
C ALA A 352 11.92 7.23 -23.26
N ARG A 353 13.06 6.64 -23.64
CA ARG A 353 13.76 5.66 -22.79
C ARG A 353 14.36 6.27 -21.53
N ILE A 354 14.95 7.47 -21.60
CA ILE A 354 15.42 8.17 -20.40
C ILE A 354 14.25 8.36 -19.42
N ARG A 355 13.12 8.88 -19.91
CA ARG A 355 11.90 9.05 -19.11
C ARG A 355 11.44 7.71 -18.53
N ALA A 356 11.34 6.67 -19.35
CA ALA A 356 10.92 5.34 -18.90
C ALA A 356 11.85 4.75 -17.84
N ALA A 357 13.16 4.95 -17.95
CA ALA A 357 14.14 4.50 -16.97
C ALA A 357 13.95 5.18 -15.61
N THR A 358 13.73 6.50 -15.59
CA THR A 358 13.45 7.24 -14.35
C THR A 358 12.06 6.94 -13.77
N ASP A 359 11.06 6.73 -14.63
CA ASP A 359 9.67 6.43 -14.22
C ASP A 359 9.55 5.08 -13.49
N GLN A 360 10.56 4.19 -13.59
CA GLN A 360 10.62 2.96 -12.80
C GLN A 360 10.76 3.20 -11.29
N VAL A 361 11.35 4.35 -10.90
CA VAL A 361 11.60 4.69 -9.50
C VAL A 361 10.73 5.82 -8.98
N ALA A 362 10.47 6.83 -9.80
CA ALA A 362 9.63 7.98 -9.46
C ALA A 362 9.20 8.76 -10.73
N ASP A 363 8.10 9.47 -10.65
CA ASP A 363 7.67 10.42 -11.67
C ASP A 363 8.41 11.76 -11.50
N PHE A 364 9.50 11.93 -12.25
CA PHE A 364 10.36 13.12 -12.18
C PHE A 364 9.64 14.40 -12.65
N SER A 365 8.52 14.28 -13.37
CA SER A 365 7.74 15.45 -13.82
C SER A 365 7.05 16.18 -12.66
N LYS A 366 6.79 15.47 -11.55
CA LYS A 366 6.13 16.01 -10.35
C LYS A 366 7.09 16.67 -9.36
N ILE A 367 8.40 16.45 -9.51
CA ILE A 367 9.41 16.99 -8.61
C ILE A 367 9.60 18.48 -8.89
N ALA A 368 9.64 19.35 -7.89
CA ALA A 368 9.94 20.77 -8.07
C ALA A 368 11.43 20.96 -8.43
N GLY A 369 11.69 21.87 -9.37
CA GLY A 369 13.05 22.21 -9.81
C GLY A 369 13.73 23.20 -8.89
#